data_AF-A0A1J8R626-F1
#
_entry.id   AF-A0A1J8R626-F1
#
_cell.length_a   1.000
_cell.length_b   1.000
_cell.length_c   1.000
_cell.angle_alpha   90.00
_cell.angle_beta   90.00
_cell.angle_gamma   90.00
#
_symmetry.space_group_name_H-M   'P 1'
#
loop_
_entity.id
_entity.type
_entity.pdbx_description
1 polymer ?
#
loop_
_entity_poly.entity_id
_entity_poly.type
_entity_poly.pdbx_seq_one_letter_code
_entity_poly.pdbx_strand_id
1 'polypeptide(L)' 'MVRNRRHIPEAAKQRRVTVSAHKKSSDIARVTRSNHRTINRALRLSHLTGSVVQKPLQAGCPRQLTPHHVKLV' A
#
# COMPACT_ATOMS: atom_id res chain seq x y z
N MET A 1 -1.66 -17.24 -12.21
CA MET A 1 -1.73 -15.77 -12.41
C MET A 1 -0.51 -15.10 -11.80
N VAL A 2 0.37 -14.51 -12.62
CA VAL A 2 1.53 -13.75 -12.12
C VAL A 2 1.04 -12.43 -11.50
N ARG A 3 1.10 -12.31 -10.17
CA ARG A 3 0.81 -11.03 -9.49
C ARG A 3 1.96 -10.07 -9.78
N ASN A 4 1.71 -9.05 -10.60
CA ASN A 4 2.64 -7.94 -10.77
C ASN A 4 2.73 -7.18 -9.43
N ARG A 5 3.77 -7.45 -8.63
CA ARG A 5 3.97 -6.91 -7.27
C ARG A 5 4.49 -5.47 -7.28
N ARG A 6 4.32 -4.74 -8.38
CA ARG A 6 4.80 -3.36 -8.51
C ARG A 6 4.16 -2.48 -7.45
N HIS A 7 5.00 -1.64 -6.85
CA HIS A 7 4.56 -0.64 -5.90
C HIS A 7 3.62 0.36 -6.60
N ILE A 8 2.46 0.60 -6.00
CA ILE A 8 1.55 1.67 -6.42
C ILE A 8 1.98 2.94 -5.68
N PRO A 9 2.32 4.04 -6.38
CA PRO A 9 2.70 5.30 -5.75
C PRO A 9 1.64 5.79 -4.78
N GLU A 10 2.08 6.44 -3.69
CA GLU A 10 1.19 7.02 -2.68
C GLU A 10 0.20 8.00 -3.30
N ALA A 11 0.66 8.91 -4.16
CA ALA A 11 -0.18 9.86 -4.86
C ALA A 11 -1.35 9.19 -5.63
N ALA A 12 -1.10 8.03 -6.24
CA ALA A 12 -2.14 7.29 -6.94
C ALA A 12 -3.18 6.68 -5.98
N LYS A 13 -2.75 6.28 -4.76
CA LYS A 13 -3.67 5.82 -3.70
C LYS A 13 -4.47 7.00 -3.13
N GLN A 14 -3.82 8.14 -2.89
CA GLN A 14 -4.45 9.39 -2.44
C GLN A 14 -5.59 9.79 -3.38
N ARG A 15 -5.30 9.86 -4.68
CA ARG A 15 -6.29 10.22 -5.70
C ARG A 15 -7.51 9.29 -5.70
N ARG A 16 -7.32 7.99 -5.47
CA ARG A 16 -8.45 7.03 -5.37
C ARG A 16 -9.33 7.31 -4.16
N VAL A 17 -8.73 7.62 -3.02
CA VAL A 17 -9.48 7.98 -1.80
C VAL A 17 -10.24 9.28 -2.03
N THR A 18 -9.60 10.32 -2.57
CA THR A 18 -10.29 11.58 -2.90
C THR A 18 -11.48 11.36 -3.84
N VAL A 19 -11.31 10.57 -4.90
CA VAL A 19 -12.39 10.29 -5.86
C VAL A 19 -13.51 9.44 -5.25
N SER A 20 -13.22 8.60 -4.25
CA SER A 20 -14.24 7.79 -3.57
C SER A 20 -15.26 8.58 -2.77
N ALA A 21 -14.98 9.85 -2.46
CA ALA A 21 -15.97 10.76 -1.89
C ALA A 21 -17.18 10.99 -2.83
N HIS A 22 -16.99 10.81 -4.14
CA HIS A 22 -18.01 11.13 -5.15
C HIS A 22 -18.31 9.99 -6.14
N LYS A 23 -17.55 8.89 -6.09
CA LYS A 23 -17.66 7.77 -7.03
C LYS A 23 -17.60 6.43 -6.32
N LYS A 24 -18.31 5.44 -6.86
CA LYS A 24 -18.26 4.06 -6.37
C LYS A 24 -16.89 3.44 -6.67
N SER A 25 -16.46 2.53 -5.81
CA SER A 25 -15.19 1.79 -5.99
C SER A 25 -15.13 1.00 -7.30
N SER A 26 -16.27 0.54 -7.82
CA SER A 26 -16.41 -0.11 -9.13
C SER A 26 -16.01 0.81 -10.28
N ASP A 27 -16.43 2.08 -10.22
CA ASP A 27 -16.18 3.07 -11.27
C ASP A 27 -14.73 3.51 -11.23
N ILE A 28 -14.18 3.69 -10.03
CA ILE A 28 -12.75 3.97 -9.82
C ILE A 28 -11.91 2.83 -10.38
N ALA A 29 -12.31 1.57 -10.18
CA ALA A 29 -11.61 0.40 -10.72
C ALA A 29 -11.58 0.42 -12.25
N ARG A 30 -12.71 0.74 -12.87
CA ARG A 30 -12.84 0.85 -14.32
C ARG A 30 -11.97 1.96 -14.89
N VAL A 31 -12.07 3.17 -14.32
CA VAL A 31 -11.32 4.36 -14.79
C VAL A 31 -9.82 4.20 -14.58
N THR A 32 -9.39 3.68 -13.43
CA THR A 32 -7.97 3.53 -13.10
C THR A 32 -7.36 2.21 -13.58
N ARG A 33 -8.13 1.39 -14.33
CA ARG A 33 -7.76 0.04 -14.79
C ARG A 33 -7.11 -0.79 -13.70
N SER A 34 -7.61 -0.65 -12.48
CA SER A 34 -7.05 -1.25 -11.28
C SER A 34 -8.00 -2.30 -10.73
N ASN A 35 -7.44 -3.35 -10.13
CA ASN A 35 -8.26 -4.39 -9.53
C ASN A 35 -9.15 -3.80 -8.41
N HIS A 36 -10.44 -4.13 -8.43
CA HIS A 36 -11.42 -3.70 -7.44
C HIS A 36 -10.98 -3.99 -6.00
N ARG A 37 -10.36 -5.16 -5.77
CA ARG A 37 -9.81 -5.56 -4.46
C ARG A 37 -8.71 -4.60 -3.97
N THR A 38 -7.90 -4.07 -4.88
CA THR A 38 -6.82 -3.12 -4.55
C THR A 38 -7.39 -1.78 -4.11
N ILE A 39 -8.46 -1.31 -4.76
CA ILE A 39 -9.17 -0.09 -4.37
C ILE A 39 -9.80 -0.28 -3.00
N ASN A 40 -10.57 -1.34 -2.78
CA ASN A 40 -11.21 -1.59 -1.50
C ASN A 40 -10.22 -1.70 -0.35
N ARG A 41 -9.02 -2.27 -0.59
CA ARG A 41 -7.94 -2.28 0.41
C ARG A 41 -7.43 -0.88 0.75
N ALA A 42 -7.22 -0.02 -0.25
CA ALA A 42 -6.77 1.35 -0.04
C ALA A 42 -7.83 2.20 0.69
N LEU A 43 -9.10 2.07 0.29
CA LEU A 43 -10.22 2.77 0.93
C LEU A 43 -10.39 2.32 2.39
N ARG A 44 -10.39 1.00 2.63
CA ARG A 44 -10.49 0.44 3.99
C ARG A 44 -9.33 0.91 4.88
N LEU A 45 -8.10 0.93 4.35
CA LEU A 45 -6.96 1.43 5.10
C LEU A 45 -7.14 2.91 5.48
N SER A 46 -7.58 3.74 4.53
CA SER A 46 -7.85 5.15 4.78
C SER A 46 -8.96 5.37 5.81
N HIS A 47 -10.05 4.61 5.76
CA HIS A 47 -11.13 4.72 6.75
C HIS A 47 -10.69 4.30 8.16
N LEU A 48 -9.79 3.32 8.27
CA LEU A 48 -9.33 2.81 9.57
C LEU A 48 -8.20 3.64 10.18
N THR A 49 -7.32 4.22 9.36
CA THR A 49 -6.06 4.82 9.83
C THR A 49 -5.88 6.27 9.42
N GLY A 50 -6.73 6.81 8.55
CA GLY A 50 -6.52 8.11 7.90
C GLY A 50 -5.40 8.11 6.86
N SER A 51 -4.63 7.02 6.72
CA SER A 51 -3.51 6.93 5.77
C SER A 51 -3.83 6.07 4.55
N VAL A 52 -3.23 6.42 3.41
CA VAL A 52 -3.32 5.62 2.18
C VAL A 52 -2.13 4.66 2.02
N VAL A 53 -1.13 4.76 2.89
CA VAL A 53 0.04 3.89 2.93
C VAL A 53 0.04 3.12 4.23
N GLN A 54 0.21 1.81 4.13
CA GLN A 54 0.37 0.98 5.32
C GLN A 54 1.77 1.22 5.87
N LYS A 55 1.87 2.08 6.90
CA LYS A 55 3.08 2.21 7.70
C LYS A 55 3.08 1.08 8.73
N PRO A 56 4.06 0.16 8.71
CA PRO A 56 4.15 -0.84 9.76
C PRO A 56 4.40 -0.14 11.10
N LEU A 57 3.72 -0.59 12.15
CA LEU A 57 3.82 -0.01 13.50
C LEU A 57 5.22 -0.17 14.10
N GLN A 58 5.97 -1.19 13.66
CA GLN A 58 7.37 -1.41 13.99
C GLN A 58 8.18 -1.57 12.71
N ALA A 59 9.36 -0.93 12.66
CA ALA A 59 10.43 -1.41 11.79
C ALA A 59 10.67 -2.88 12.14
N GLY A 60 10.84 -3.76 11.14
CA GLY A 60 10.93 -5.21 11.37
C GLY A 60 11.90 -5.58 12.49
N CYS A 61 11.71 -6.76 13.12
CA CYS A 61 12.56 -7.18 14.22
C CYS A 61 14.05 -7.00 13.88
N PRO A 62 14.81 -6.27 14.72
CA PRO A 62 16.25 -6.16 14.55
C PRO A 62 16.83 -7.56 14.40
N ARG A 63 17.55 -7.80 13.30
CA ARG A 63 18.30 -9.04 13.17
C ARG A 63 19.48 -8.95 14.13
N GLN A 64 19.56 -9.86 15.10
CA GLN A 64 20.80 -10.06 15.84
C GLN A 64 21.85 -10.55 14.85
N LEU A 65 22.81 -9.70 14.50
CA LEU A 65 23.94 -10.09 13.68
C LEU A 65 24.93 -10.80 14.60
N THR A 66 25.24 -12.06 14.32
CA THR A 66 26.33 -12.75 14.99
C THR A 66 27.66 -12.06 14.64
N PRO A 67 28.60 -11.92 15.59
CA PRO A 67 29.84 -11.16 15.39
C PRO A 67 30.70 -11.64 14.22
N HIS A 68 30.51 -12.87 13.74
CA HIS A 68 31.20 -13.40 12.56
C HIS A 68 30.79 -12.75 11.22
N HIS A 69 29.75 -11.92 11.19
CA HIS A 69 29.22 -11.29 9.97
C HIS A 69 29.66 -9.85 9.73
N VAL A 70 30.35 -9.20 10.68
CA VAL A 70 30.85 -7.84 10.50
C VAL A 70 32.34 -7.89 10.14
N LYS A 71 32.65 -8.11 8.86
CA LYS A 71 33.96 -7.70 8.33
C LYS A 71 33.95 -6.18 8.25
N LEU A 72 34.50 -5.53 9.27
CA LEU A 72 34.97 -4.15 9.16
C LEU A 72 36.09 -4.16 8.11
N VAL A 73 35.86 -3.45 7.01
CA VAL A 73 36.89 -3.05 6.04
C VAL A 73 37.40 -1.69 6.47
#